data_AF-A0A6C0BNG4-F1
#
_entry.id   AF-A0A6C0BNG4-F1
#
_cell.length_a   1.000
_cell.length_b   1.000
_cell.length_c   1.000
_cell.angle_alpha   90.00
_cell.angle_beta   90.00
_cell.angle_gamma   90.00
#
_symmetry.space_group_name_H-M   'P 1'
#
loop_
_entity.id
_entity.type
_entity.pdbx_description
1 polymer ?
#
loop_
_entity_poly.entity_id
_entity_poly.type
_entity_poly.pdbx_seq_one_letter_code
_entity_poly.pdbx_strand_id
1 'polypeptide(L)'
;MKVILGQRWYYRLLPRKDNDSEALLTHIDEESGNSCLFVSYELGKERLFTAFKDYLSYAKYTTGVARTMMCFYELISSSRPQKPRFDIDVSDQSIDFDSLIEHVIEAISQVMKDLNLEFNLTRNLLMYDSSSKDKMSRHIVIGGYYHQNNDEAKRFYDLVLEKMPEEFRSVVDSGVYSSRQQFRILGNHKFRSGRYKRFMDKFTFKGETITHQYPVHITSHQQLYTIQLQESLLTEITYCTKLVLPEIEDSSEDRRRSNRSHGYDYEDLTDREIELSLELLKTKMGIDVNSDRSPFTYHSCDSCMILLKRRFRSYCVICNRYHDNENPFLIVVGDVRTVYFHCRRCSNSKKLLLGYIIPLDEEEVIDSIAPQDLQTNQEVTSDISLQHSIDFIPSGDTLSTPRTQQQQLSDAHSQFKLTSTPQRHDLSFKPICKNRYEFNTFDDIFTQVTVPKSMSWIPGLPRKK
;
A
#
# COMPACT_ATOMS: atom_id res chain seq x y z
N MET A 1 22.62 -14.80 -0.89
CA MET A 1 22.25 -14.01 -2.10
C MET A 1 21.91 -14.93 -3.28
N LYS A 2 21.28 -14.44 -4.36
CA LYS A 2 21.05 -15.11 -5.66
C LYS A 2 21.62 -14.24 -6.79
N VAL A 3 22.14 -14.84 -7.86
CA VAL A 3 22.52 -14.10 -9.09
C VAL A 3 21.53 -14.44 -10.20
N ILE A 4 20.88 -13.43 -10.77
CA ILE A 4 19.89 -13.58 -11.85
C ILE A 4 20.31 -12.64 -12.97
N LEU A 5 20.61 -13.17 -14.16
CA LEU A 5 21.11 -12.42 -15.31
C LEU A 5 22.30 -11.50 -14.98
N GLY A 6 23.21 -11.98 -14.14
CA GLY A 6 24.39 -11.23 -13.67
C GLY A 6 24.12 -10.20 -12.56
N GLN A 7 22.85 -9.90 -12.24
CA GLN A 7 22.50 -9.01 -11.13
C GLN A 7 22.42 -9.78 -9.81
N ARG A 8 22.99 -9.22 -8.73
CA ARG A 8 22.90 -9.80 -7.38
C ARG A 8 21.56 -9.42 -6.72
N TRP A 9 20.89 -10.41 -6.15
CA TRP A 9 19.60 -10.30 -5.49
C TRP A 9 19.68 -10.85 -4.07
N TYR A 10 19.16 -10.11 -3.11
CA TYR A 10 19.23 -10.40 -1.69
C TYR A 10 17.85 -10.79 -1.16
N TYR A 11 17.79 -11.72 -0.22
CA TYR A 11 16.53 -12.13 0.41
C TYR A 11 16.02 -11.12 1.47
N ARG A 12 16.86 -10.17 1.84
CA ARG A 12 16.58 -9.16 2.85
C ARG A 12 17.05 -7.80 2.36
N LEU A 13 16.27 -6.78 2.68
CA LEU A 13 16.66 -5.38 2.49
C LEU A 13 17.63 -4.94 3.60
N LEU A 14 17.31 -5.26 4.85
CA LEU A 14 18.07 -4.92 6.06
C LEU A 14 18.65 -6.18 6.73
N PRO A 15 19.82 -6.09 7.39
CA PRO A 15 20.38 -7.19 8.17
C PRO A 15 19.49 -7.53 9.38
N ARG A 16 19.67 -8.73 9.94
CA ARG A 16 19.04 -9.09 11.24
C ARG A 16 19.92 -8.57 12.37
N LYS A 17 19.31 -8.19 13.50
CA LYS A 17 20.06 -7.76 14.69
C LYS A 17 21.01 -8.84 15.21
N ASP A 18 20.61 -10.11 15.10
CA ASP A 18 21.32 -11.23 15.73
C ASP A 18 22.14 -12.07 14.73
N ASN A 19 22.25 -11.64 13.47
CA ASN A 19 22.93 -12.42 12.45
C ASN A 19 23.40 -11.54 11.29
N ASP A 20 24.68 -11.68 10.92
CA ASP A 20 25.32 -11.10 9.74
C ASP A 20 24.81 -11.71 8.42
N SER A 21 23.50 -11.97 8.33
CA SER A 21 22.89 -12.45 7.11
C SER A 21 23.02 -11.39 6.02
N GLU A 22 23.58 -11.76 4.87
CA GLU A 22 23.71 -10.88 3.70
C GLU A 22 22.37 -10.19 3.38
N ALA A 23 22.36 -8.85 3.45
CA ALA A 23 21.22 -8.01 3.10
C ALA A 23 21.66 -6.96 2.08
N LEU A 24 20.72 -6.42 1.29
CA LEU A 24 21.06 -5.45 0.24
C LEU A 24 21.84 -4.26 0.80
N LEU A 25 21.34 -3.65 1.89
CA LEU A 25 21.90 -2.41 2.43
C LEU A 25 23.23 -2.61 3.17
N THR A 26 23.69 -3.84 3.40
CA THR A 26 25.06 -4.08 3.92
C THR A 26 26.12 -4.02 2.82
N HIS A 27 25.71 -3.97 1.54
CA HIS A 27 26.61 -3.96 0.37
C HIS A 27 26.53 -2.65 -0.44
N ILE A 28 25.76 -1.68 0.05
CA ILE A 28 25.60 -0.38 -0.59
C ILE A 28 26.13 0.64 0.40
N ASP A 29 27.17 1.37 0.00
CA ASP A 29 27.60 2.52 0.78
C ASP A 29 26.51 3.60 0.79
N GLU A 30 26.47 4.40 1.85
CA GLU A 30 25.41 5.37 2.09
C GLU A 30 25.31 6.42 0.98
N GLU A 31 26.45 6.86 0.44
CA GLU A 31 26.52 7.83 -0.66
C GLU A 31 25.90 7.28 -1.95
N SER A 32 26.30 6.08 -2.37
CA SER A 32 25.75 5.40 -3.55
C SER A 32 24.27 5.06 -3.37
N GLY A 33 23.84 4.80 -2.13
CA GLY A 33 22.46 4.48 -1.79
C GLY A 33 21.46 5.55 -2.23
N ASN A 34 21.86 6.82 -2.23
CA ASN A 34 21.00 7.94 -2.64
C ASN A 34 20.82 8.04 -4.16
N SER A 35 21.82 7.60 -4.94
CA SER A 35 21.78 7.63 -6.41
C SER A 35 21.20 6.36 -7.05
N CYS A 36 21.18 5.24 -6.32
CA CYS A 36 20.73 3.97 -6.87
C CYS A 36 19.20 3.84 -6.90
N LEU A 37 18.70 3.13 -7.91
CA LEU A 37 17.32 2.65 -7.97
C LEU A 37 17.20 1.32 -7.20
N PHE A 38 16.56 1.36 -6.03
CA PHE A 38 16.26 0.15 -5.26
C PHE A 38 15.04 -0.56 -5.81
N VAL A 39 15.18 -1.86 -6.07
CA VAL A 39 14.14 -2.69 -6.68
C VAL A 39 13.90 -3.92 -5.84
N SER A 40 12.64 -4.26 -5.63
CA SER A 40 12.23 -5.56 -5.13
C SER A 40 11.62 -6.40 -6.25
N TYR A 41 11.77 -7.72 -6.14
CA TYR A 41 11.22 -8.70 -7.06
C TYR A 41 10.35 -9.70 -6.31
N GLU A 42 9.05 -9.73 -6.65
CA GLU A 42 8.07 -10.62 -6.04
C GLU A 42 8.05 -12.00 -6.74
N LEU A 43 8.38 -13.04 -5.98
CA LEU A 43 8.42 -14.45 -6.41
C LEU A 43 7.40 -15.28 -5.62
N GLY A 44 6.15 -14.81 -5.58
CA GLY A 44 5.09 -15.43 -4.80
C GLY A 44 5.24 -15.16 -3.30
N LYS A 45 5.66 -16.16 -2.52
CA LYS A 45 5.89 -16.00 -1.07
C LYS A 45 7.25 -15.40 -0.75
N GLU A 46 8.18 -15.46 -1.70
CA GLU A 46 9.51 -14.89 -1.55
C GLU A 46 9.57 -13.49 -2.17
N ARG A 47 10.44 -12.65 -1.60
CA ARG A 47 10.80 -11.35 -2.18
C ARG A 47 12.30 -11.24 -2.19
N LEU A 48 12.84 -10.78 -3.31
CA LEU A 48 14.25 -10.47 -3.47
C LEU A 48 14.42 -8.96 -3.61
N PHE A 49 15.61 -8.46 -3.29
CA PHE A 49 15.95 -7.05 -3.30
C PHE A 49 17.27 -6.83 -4.05
N THR A 50 17.35 -5.77 -4.83
CA THR A 50 18.56 -5.38 -5.54
C THR A 50 18.63 -3.86 -5.69
N ALA A 51 19.77 -3.37 -6.16
CA ALA A 51 19.98 -1.98 -6.54
C ALA A 51 20.54 -1.92 -7.96
N PHE A 52 20.00 -1.02 -8.76
CA PHE A 52 20.56 -0.65 -10.05
C PHE A 52 21.21 0.72 -9.91
N LYS A 53 22.33 0.92 -10.63
CA LYS A 53 23.03 2.21 -10.66
C LYS A 53 22.09 3.36 -11.03
N ASP A 54 21.24 3.12 -12.02
CA ASP A 54 20.28 4.07 -12.57
C ASP A 54 19.13 3.32 -13.26
N TYR A 55 18.12 4.06 -13.70
CA TYR A 55 16.98 3.51 -14.41
C TYR A 55 17.34 2.94 -15.80
N LEU A 56 18.43 3.42 -16.43
CA LEU A 56 18.92 2.89 -17.70
C LEU A 56 19.50 1.48 -17.55
N SER A 57 20.23 1.25 -16.46
CA SER A 57 20.78 -0.05 -16.07
C SER A 57 19.66 -1.04 -15.78
N TYR A 58 18.60 -0.59 -15.10
CA TYR A 58 17.38 -1.38 -14.92
C TYR A 58 16.69 -1.70 -16.26
N ALA A 59 16.49 -0.69 -17.13
CA ALA A 59 15.88 -0.88 -18.45
C ALA A 59 16.64 -1.95 -19.25
N LYS A 60 17.98 -1.83 -19.32
CA LYS A 60 18.85 -2.82 -19.97
C LYS A 60 18.68 -4.22 -19.37
N TYR A 61 18.68 -4.34 -18.04
CA TYR A 61 18.47 -5.62 -17.35
C TYR A 61 17.13 -6.27 -17.72
N THR A 62 16.05 -5.50 -17.77
CA THR A 62 14.71 -6.03 -18.06
C THR A 62 14.53 -6.54 -19.48
N THR A 63 15.39 -6.15 -20.43
CA THR A 63 15.36 -6.72 -21.80
C THR A 63 15.63 -8.23 -21.82
N GLY A 64 16.35 -8.75 -20.82
CA GLY A 64 16.60 -10.18 -20.66
C GLY A 64 15.56 -10.92 -19.81
N VAL A 65 14.56 -10.23 -19.26
CA VAL A 65 13.57 -10.84 -18.35
C VAL A 65 12.30 -11.22 -19.11
N ALA A 66 11.85 -12.47 -18.96
CA ALA A 66 10.58 -12.89 -19.54
C ALA A 66 9.42 -12.04 -18.98
N ARG A 67 8.51 -11.61 -19.85
CA ARG A 67 7.43 -10.68 -19.49
C ARG A 67 6.55 -11.16 -18.33
N THR A 68 6.29 -12.48 -18.24
CA THR A 68 5.51 -13.11 -17.16
C THR A 68 6.22 -13.11 -15.79
N MET A 69 7.50 -12.74 -15.77
CA MET A 69 8.35 -12.61 -14.60
C MET A 69 8.59 -11.15 -14.19
N MET A 70 8.01 -10.18 -14.90
CA MET A 70 8.16 -8.74 -14.59
C MET A 70 7.26 -8.33 -13.41
N CYS A 71 7.66 -8.78 -12.22
CA CYS A 71 7.02 -8.46 -10.94
C CYS A 71 7.93 -7.56 -10.08
N PHE A 72 8.48 -6.51 -10.69
CA PHE A 72 9.41 -5.58 -10.04
C PHE A 72 8.68 -4.35 -9.47
N TYR A 73 9.18 -3.90 -8.32
CA TYR A 73 8.70 -2.71 -7.61
C TYR A 73 9.88 -1.85 -7.20
N GLU A 74 9.74 -0.56 -7.37
CA GLU A 74 10.61 0.45 -6.78
C GLU A 74 10.42 0.43 -5.26
N LEU A 75 11.53 0.42 -4.51
CA LEU A 75 11.55 0.55 -3.07
C LEU A 75 11.80 2.00 -2.68
N ILE A 76 10.88 2.58 -1.91
CA ILE A 76 10.94 3.98 -1.48
C ILE A 76 11.07 3.98 0.03
N SER A 77 12.22 4.45 0.52
CA SER A 77 12.44 4.64 1.95
C SER A 77 11.82 5.94 2.43
N SER A 78 11.45 5.99 3.72
CA SER A 78 10.84 7.18 4.34
C SER A 78 11.61 8.46 4.07
N SER A 79 12.93 8.44 4.27
CA SER A 79 13.79 9.62 4.15
C SER A 79 14.13 10.04 2.72
N ARG A 80 13.75 9.24 1.71
CA ARG A 80 14.14 9.52 0.33
C ARG A 80 13.19 10.54 -0.31
N PRO A 81 13.75 11.53 -1.04
CA PRO A 81 12.97 12.39 -1.88
C PRO A 81 12.14 11.59 -2.89
N GLN A 82 10.91 12.01 -3.11
CA GLN A 82 9.97 11.27 -3.96
C GLN A 82 8.93 12.19 -4.62
N LYS A 83 8.53 11.85 -5.84
CA LYS A 83 7.42 12.54 -6.53
C LYS A 83 6.09 12.37 -5.78
N PRO A 84 5.20 13.39 -5.79
CA PRO A 84 3.82 13.21 -5.37
C PRO A 84 3.15 12.12 -6.21
N ARG A 85 2.32 11.29 -5.58
CA ARG A 85 1.61 10.19 -6.24
C ARG A 85 0.25 9.98 -5.63
N PHE A 86 -0.60 9.22 -6.30
CA PHE A 86 -1.86 8.69 -5.76
C PHE A 86 -2.05 7.27 -6.30
N ASP A 87 -2.54 6.36 -5.47
CA ASP A 87 -2.94 5.01 -5.88
C ASP A 87 -4.45 4.88 -5.65
N ILE A 88 -5.18 4.66 -6.73
CA ILE A 88 -6.64 4.58 -6.74
C ILE A 88 -7.01 3.17 -7.18
N ASP A 89 -7.69 2.44 -6.30
CA ASP A 89 -8.01 1.03 -6.48
C ASP A 89 -9.48 0.81 -6.11
N VAL A 90 -10.36 0.60 -7.09
CA VAL A 90 -11.80 0.42 -6.91
C VAL A 90 -12.24 -0.95 -7.41
N SER A 91 -12.86 -1.73 -6.53
CA SER A 91 -13.51 -3.01 -6.88
C SER A 91 -15.04 -2.88 -6.96
N ASP A 92 -15.61 -1.80 -6.40
CA ASP A 92 -17.04 -1.53 -6.44
C ASP A 92 -17.42 -0.91 -7.79
N GLN A 93 -18.19 -1.65 -8.58
CA GLN A 93 -18.62 -1.21 -9.91
C GLN A 93 -19.69 -0.11 -9.88
N SER A 94 -20.26 0.19 -8.72
CA SER A 94 -21.24 1.28 -8.57
C SER A 94 -20.58 2.67 -8.59
N ILE A 95 -19.28 2.75 -8.30
CA ILE A 95 -18.53 4.01 -8.33
C ILE A 95 -18.22 4.36 -9.79
N ASP A 96 -18.66 5.54 -10.21
CA ASP A 96 -18.22 6.13 -11.48
C ASP A 96 -16.72 6.46 -11.38
N PHE A 97 -15.91 5.53 -11.90
CA PHE A 97 -14.46 5.58 -11.79
C PHE A 97 -13.86 6.75 -12.58
N ASP A 98 -14.48 7.13 -13.70
CA ASP A 98 -13.98 8.26 -14.49
C ASP A 98 -14.27 9.58 -13.76
N SER A 99 -15.47 9.73 -13.20
CA SER A 99 -15.80 10.88 -12.35
C SER A 99 -14.88 10.97 -11.12
N LEU A 100 -14.60 9.85 -10.45
CA LEU A 100 -13.63 9.80 -9.35
C LEU A 100 -12.25 10.35 -9.77
N ILE A 101 -11.73 9.90 -10.91
CA ILE A 101 -10.42 10.35 -11.42
C ILE A 101 -10.45 11.85 -11.74
N GLU A 102 -11.54 12.36 -12.32
CA GLU A 102 -11.71 13.80 -12.55
C GLU A 102 -11.64 14.61 -11.25
N HIS A 103 -12.34 14.17 -10.19
CA HIS A 103 -12.29 14.84 -8.89
C HIS A 103 -10.90 14.81 -8.25
N VAL A 104 -10.14 13.71 -8.39
CA VAL A 104 -8.75 13.65 -7.93
C VAL A 104 -7.89 14.67 -8.69
N ILE A 105 -8.02 14.76 -10.02
CA ILE A 105 -7.25 15.70 -10.84
C ILE A 105 -7.60 17.16 -10.50
N GLU A 106 -8.89 17.45 -10.29
CA GLU A 106 -9.36 18.78 -9.89
C GLU A 106 -8.84 19.17 -8.50
N ALA A 107 -8.91 18.26 -7.53
CA ALA A 107 -8.37 18.47 -6.20
C ALA A 107 -6.85 18.73 -6.22
N ILE A 108 -6.09 17.93 -6.98
CA ILE A 108 -4.65 18.17 -7.21
C ILE A 108 -4.43 19.57 -7.81
N SER A 109 -5.17 19.91 -8.86
CA SER A 109 -5.02 21.21 -9.54
C SER A 109 -5.31 22.38 -8.60
N GLN A 110 -6.32 22.25 -7.75
CA GLN A 110 -6.66 23.26 -6.75
C GLN A 110 -5.56 23.40 -5.69
N VAL A 111 -5.02 22.30 -5.16
CA VAL A 111 -3.90 22.36 -4.19
C VAL A 111 -2.66 22.98 -4.83
N MET A 112 -2.30 22.60 -6.06
CA MET A 112 -1.16 23.19 -6.76
C MET A 112 -1.34 24.71 -6.96
N LYS A 113 -2.56 25.14 -7.29
CA LYS A 113 -2.91 26.56 -7.41
C LYS A 113 -2.85 27.29 -6.06
N ASP A 114 -3.38 26.69 -4.99
CA ASP A 114 -3.33 27.25 -3.62
C ASP A 114 -1.88 27.43 -3.14
N LEU A 115 -0.97 26.57 -3.58
CA LEU A 115 0.47 26.65 -3.34
C LEU A 115 1.22 27.59 -4.30
N ASN A 116 0.50 28.26 -5.21
CA ASN A 116 1.07 29.13 -6.25
C ASN A 116 2.12 28.42 -7.13
N LEU A 117 1.88 27.14 -7.46
CA LEU A 117 2.73 26.33 -8.31
C LEU A 117 2.16 26.21 -9.73
N GLU A 118 3.02 26.23 -10.75
CA GLU A 118 2.59 25.98 -12.12
C GLU A 118 2.28 24.50 -12.33
N PHE A 119 1.03 24.17 -12.66
CA PHE A 119 0.62 22.79 -12.89
C PHE A 119 -0.03 22.63 -14.26
N ASN A 120 0.70 22.03 -15.19
CA ASN A 120 0.25 21.76 -16.55
C ASN A 120 -0.13 20.28 -16.69
N LEU A 121 -1.41 19.98 -16.91
CA LEU A 121 -1.91 18.60 -17.03
C LEU A 121 -1.20 17.79 -18.12
N THR A 122 -0.80 18.42 -19.23
CA THR A 122 -0.14 17.70 -20.33
C THR A 122 1.30 17.31 -20.00
N ARG A 123 1.95 17.96 -19.03
CA ARG A 123 3.37 17.74 -18.70
C ARG A 123 3.56 17.12 -17.32
N ASN A 124 2.82 17.63 -16.33
CA ASN A 124 3.00 17.28 -14.93
C ASN A 124 2.10 16.12 -14.50
N LEU A 125 0.95 15.87 -15.12
CA LEU A 125 0.08 14.76 -14.73
C LEU A 125 0.47 13.49 -15.52
N LEU A 126 1.00 12.49 -14.81
CA LEU A 126 1.35 11.20 -15.38
C LEU A 126 0.37 10.14 -14.86
N MET A 127 -0.37 9.50 -15.76
CA MET A 127 -1.38 8.50 -15.38
C MET A 127 -0.98 7.10 -15.87
N TYR A 128 -1.19 6.11 -15.01
CA TYR A 128 -0.88 4.72 -15.29
C TYR A 128 -2.10 3.83 -15.03
N ASP A 129 -2.51 3.08 -16.04
CA ASP A 129 -3.56 2.07 -15.93
C ASP A 129 -3.00 0.72 -15.46
N SER A 130 -3.77 0.04 -14.63
CA SER A 130 -3.53 -1.34 -14.20
C SER A 130 -4.81 -2.12 -13.97
N SER A 131 -5.87 -1.70 -14.66
CA SER A 131 -7.21 -2.24 -14.46
C SER A 131 -7.34 -3.66 -14.99
N SER A 132 -8.34 -4.35 -14.44
CA SER A 132 -8.89 -5.60 -14.95
C SER A 132 -10.40 -5.45 -15.06
N LYS A 133 -11.06 -6.48 -15.58
CA LYS A 133 -12.52 -6.56 -15.64
C LYS A 133 -13.19 -6.32 -14.27
N ASP A 134 -12.59 -6.85 -13.21
CA ASP A 134 -13.19 -6.83 -11.86
C ASP A 134 -12.61 -5.75 -10.94
N LYS A 135 -11.63 -4.97 -11.42
CA LYS A 135 -10.94 -3.98 -10.59
C LYS A 135 -10.40 -2.85 -11.44
N MET A 136 -10.89 -1.65 -11.21
CA MET A 136 -10.37 -0.43 -11.79
C MET A 136 -9.21 0.08 -10.94
N SER A 137 -8.08 0.40 -11.59
CA SER A 137 -6.84 0.74 -10.90
C SER A 137 -6.07 1.79 -11.68
N ARG A 138 -5.73 2.90 -11.03
CA ARG A 138 -4.91 3.98 -11.58
C ARG A 138 -3.85 4.38 -10.58
N HIS A 139 -2.63 4.55 -11.07
CA HIS A 139 -1.66 5.36 -10.35
C HIS A 139 -1.56 6.71 -11.04
N ILE A 140 -1.57 7.78 -10.26
CA ILE A 140 -1.27 9.13 -10.72
C ILE A 140 0.07 9.52 -10.12
N VAL A 141 0.96 10.12 -10.90
CA VAL A 141 2.23 10.68 -10.45
C VAL A 141 2.31 12.12 -10.94
N ILE A 142 2.75 13.02 -10.08
CA ILE A 142 2.97 14.43 -10.43
C ILE A 142 4.44 14.61 -10.81
N GLY A 143 4.71 14.74 -12.11
CA GLY A 143 6.04 15.03 -12.65
C GLY A 143 6.46 16.48 -12.45
N GLY A 144 7.77 16.71 -12.37
CA GLY A 144 8.36 18.04 -12.20
C GLY A 144 8.39 18.55 -10.75
N TYR A 145 7.84 17.79 -9.80
CA TYR A 145 7.81 18.14 -8.39
C TYR A 145 8.25 16.96 -7.51
N TYR A 146 8.83 17.25 -6.34
CA TYR A 146 9.17 16.22 -5.35
C TYR A 146 8.99 16.71 -3.91
N HIS A 147 8.72 15.76 -3.02
CA HIS A 147 8.73 15.93 -1.56
C HIS A 147 10.03 15.39 -0.98
N GLN A 148 10.49 15.95 0.14
CA GLN A 148 11.74 15.52 0.79
C GLN A 148 11.67 14.09 1.32
N ASN A 149 10.50 13.64 1.77
CA ASN A 149 10.29 12.37 2.45
C ASN A 149 8.82 11.90 2.32
N ASN A 150 8.49 10.75 2.92
CA ASN A 150 7.14 10.19 2.88
C ASN A 150 6.13 11.01 3.68
N ASP A 151 6.55 11.74 4.71
CA ASP A 151 5.66 12.51 5.58
C ASP A 151 5.15 13.77 4.86
N GLU A 152 6.04 14.49 4.17
CA GLU A 152 5.66 15.58 3.27
C GLU A 152 4.74 15.08 2.15
N ALA A 153 5.02 13.90 1.58
CA ALA A 153 4.16 13.30 0.56
C ALA A 153 2.76 12.95 1.10
N LYS A 154 2.68 12.39 2.31
CA LYS A 154 1.41 12.11 2.99
C LYS A 154 0.63 13.40 3.26
N ARG A 155 1.32 14.45 3.67
CA ARG A 155 0.70 15.75 3.92
C ARG A 155 0.12 16.39 2.67
N PHE A 156 0.84 16.33 1.54
CA PHE A 156 0.29 16.78 0.27
C PHE A 156 -0.95 15.97 -0.14
N TYR A 157 -0.93 14.66 0.08
CA TYR A 157 -2.10 13.80 -0.12
C TYR A 157 -3.30 14.21 0.73
N ASP A 158 -3.08 14.59 2.00
CA ASP A 158 -4.15 15.05 2.89
C ASP A 158 -4.78 16.35 2.39
N LEU A 159 -3.95 17.32 1.97
CA LEU A 159 -4.44 18.55 1.34
C LEU A 159 -5.30 18.28 0.10
N VAL A 160 -4.93 17.28 -0.70
CA VAL A 160 -5.72 16.88 -1.88
C VAL A 160 -7.04 16.23 -1.46
N LEU A 161 -7.03 15.30 -0.49
CA LEU A 161 -8.24 14.67 0.03
C LEU A 161 -9.23 15.68 0.62
N GLU A 162 -8.75 16.72 1.30
CA GLU A 162 -9.60 17.78 1.86
C GLU A 162 -10.41 18.51 0.77
N LYS A 163 -9.87 18.61 -0.44
CA LYS A 163 -10.56 19.19 -1.61
C LYS A 163 -11.47 18.21 -2.34
N MET A 164 -11.41 16.91 -2.01
CA MET A 164 -12.26 15.89 -2.64
C MET A 164 -13.61 15.74 -1.93
N PRO A 165 -14.68 15.37 -2.66
CA PRO A 165 -15.94 14.91 -2.07
C PRO A 165 -15.73 13.74 -1.11
N GLU A 166 -16.46 13.72 -0.01
CA GLU A 166 -16.26 12.78 1.11
C GLU A 166 -16.43 11.31 0.67
N GLU A 167 -17.41 11.05 -0.21
CA GLU A 167 -17.71 9.73 -0.75
C GLU A 167 -16.54 9.09 -1.52
N PHE A 168 -15.62 9.89 -2.05
CA PHE A 168 -14.47 9.43 -2.83
C PHE A 168 -13.18 9.30 -2.02
N ARG A 169 -13.11 9.85 -0.81
CA ARG A 169 -11.86 9.89 -0.04
C ARG A 169 -11.37 8.49 0.33
N SER A 170 -12.30 7.57 0.63
CA SER A 170 -11.98 6.23 1.12
C SER A 170 -11.36 5.31 0.06
N VAL A 171 -11.48 5.62 -1.23
CA VAL A 171 -10.97 4.79 -2.33
C VAL A 171 -9.58 5.19 -2.82
N VAL A 172 -9.03 6.30 -2.33
CA VAL A 172 -7.66 6.73 -2.61
C VAL A 172 -6.75 6.18 -1.50
N ASP A 173 -5.84 5.27 -1.83
CA ASP A 173 -5.07 4.49 -0.85
C ASP A 173 -4.05 5.36 -0.10
N SER A 174 -4.28 5.60 1.20
CA SER A 174 -3.35 6.30 2.09
C SER A 174 -2.15 5.44 2.53
N GLY A 175 -2.25 4.11 2.39
CA GLY A 175 -1.20 3.17 2.74
C GLY A 175 0.06 3.34 1.91
N VAL A 176 -0.05 4.01 0.75
CA VAL A 176 1.08 4.21 -0.15
C VAL A 176 2.13 5.18 0.37
N TYR A 177 1.92 5.89 1.48
CA TYR A 177 2.90 6.81 2.08
C TYR A 177 3.63 6.24 3.30
N SER A 178 3.63 4.91 3.45
CA SER A 178 4.39 4.23 4.50
C SER A 178 5.91 4.41 4.34
N SER A 179 6.65 4.21 5.43
CA SER A 179 8.12 4.37 5.47
C SER A 179 8.91 3.36 4.63
N ARG A 180 8.25 2.30 4.15
CA ARG A 180 8.84 1.23 3.32
C ARG A 180 7.92 0.90 2.15
N GLN A 181 7.58 1.94 1.39
CA GLN A 181 6.66 1.78 0.29
C GLN A 181 7.27 1.00 -0.87
N GLN A 182 6.43 0.25 -1.56
CA GLN A 182 6.77 -0.44 -2.79
C GLN A 182 5.84 0.03 -3.91
N PHE A 183 6.41 0.63 -4.95
CA PHE A 183 5.65 1.15 -6.08
C PHE A 183 5.94 0.35 -7.33
N ARG A 184 4.89 -0.12 -8.00
CA ARG A 184 5.07 -0.97 -9.18
C ARG A 184 5.70 -0.16 -10.32
N ILE A 185 6.77 -0.69 -10.91
CA ILE A 185 7.49 -0.04 -12.01
C ILE A 185 6.67 -0.16 -13.31
N LEU A 186 6.81 0.79 -14.23
CA LEU A 186 6.21 0.72 -15.56
C LEU A 186 6.47 -0.63 -16.24
N GLY A 187 5.46 -1.18 -16.92
CA GLY A 187 5.56 -2.46 -17.63
C GLY A 187 5.58 -3.70 -16.73
N ASN A 188 5.48 -3.54 -15.40
CA ASN A 188 5.46 -4.67 -14.46
C ASN A 188 4.04 -4.99 -14.00
N HIS A 189 3.83 -6.19 -13.43
CA HIS A 189 2.55 -6.66 -12.91
C HIS A 189 2.69 -7.25 -11.50
N LYS A 190 1.57 -7.34 -10.76
CA LYS A 190 1.56 -8.10 -9.49
C LYS A 190 1.74 -9.60 -9.80
N PHE A 191 2.40 -10.36 -8.92
CA PHE A 191 2.60 -11.79 -9.14
C PHE A 191 1.28 -12.51 -9.49
N ARG A 192 1.29 -13.27 -10.58
CA ARG A 192 0.12 -13.99 -11.14
C ARG A 192 -1.09 -13.15 -11.57
N SER A 193 -1.03 -11.82 -11.51
CA SER A 193 -2.17 -10.99 -11.92
C SER A 193 -2.30 -10.82 -13.44
N GLY A 194 -1.18 -10.79 -14.17
CA GLY A 194 -1.16 -10.41 -15.60
C GLY A 194 -1.56 -8.96 -15.88
N ARG A 195 -1.82 -8.15 -14.83
CA ARG A 195 -2.22 -6.74 -14.95
C ARG A 195 -0.98 -5.86 -14.97
N TYR A 196 -0.51 -5.54 -16.17
CA TYR A 196 0.66 -4.69 -16.35
C TYR A 196 0.32 -3.23 -16.03
N LYS A 197 1.26 -2.52 -15.40
CA LYS A 197 1.20 -1.06 -15.27
C LYS A 197 1.54 -0.45 -16.61
N ARG A 198 0.58 0.23 -17.23
CA ARG A 198 0.68 0.83 -18.56
C ARG A 198 0.58 2.34 -18.45
N PHE A 199 1.46 3.07 -19.12
CA PHE A 199 1.34 4.52 -19.21
C PHE A 199 0.14 4.88 -20.09
N MET A 200 -0.62 5.88 -19.66
CA MET A 200 -1.72 6.47 -20.44
C MET A 200 -1.23 7.77 -21.04
N ASP A 201 -0.85 7.75 -22.31
CA ASP A 201 -0.43 8.95 -23.05
C ASP A 201 -1.59 9.90 -23.32
N LYS A 202 -2.83 9.40 -23.24
CA LYS A 202 -4.07 10.16 -23.37
C LYS A 202 -5.08 9.79 -22.30
N PHE A 203 -5.81 10.77 -21.81
CA PHE A 203 -6.96 10.59 -20.93
C PHE A 203 -7.97 11.71 -21.16
N THR A 204 -9.22 11.50 -20.73
CA THR A 204 -10.28 12.51 -20.79
C THR A 204 -10.36 13.24 -19.46
N PHE A 205 -10.51 14.56 -19.50
CA PHE A 205 -10.78 15.39 -18.33
C PHE A 205 -11.72 16.52 -18.72
N LYS A 206 -12.88 16.62 -18.05
CA LYS A 206 -13.93 17.63 -18.34
C LYS A 206 -14.34 17.63 -19.82
N GLY A 207 -14.44 16.44 -20.41
CA GLY A 207 -14.79 16.24 -21.82
C GLY A 207 -13.67 16.51 -22.84
N GLU A 208 -12.51 17.00 -22.39
CA GLU A 208 -11.35 17.24 -23.27
C GLU A 208 -10.37 16.08 -23.24
N THR A 209 -9.81 15.71 -24.40
CA THR A 209 -8.71 14.74 -24.46
C THR A 209 -7.39 15.41 -24.16
N ILE A 210 -6.83 15.12 -22.99
CA ILE A 210 -5.48 15.53 -22.61
C ILE A 210 -4.49 14.54 -23.21
N THR A 211 -3.47 15.03 -23.91
CA THR A 211 -2.36 14.23 -24.45
C THR A 211 -1.07 14.64 -23.77
N HIS A 212 -0.31 13.67 -23.27
CA HIS A 212 0.95 13.93 -22.62
C HIS A 212 1.99 14.51 -23.59
N GLN A 213 2.68 15.57 -23.16
CA GLN A 213 3.74 16.24 -23.89
C GLN A 213 5.10 15.83 -23.34
N TYR A 214 5.83 15.02 -24.12
CA TYR A 214 7.19 14.63 -23.78
C TYR A 214 8.15 15.84 -23.82
N PRO A 215 9.17 15.88 -22.96
CA PRO A 215 10.14 16.97 -22.91
C PRO A 215 11.06 17.02 -24.14
N VAL A 216 11.12 15.94 -24.92
CA VAL A 216 11.97 15.80 -26.11
C VAL A 216 11.22 15.16 -27.26
N HIS A 217 11.70 15.41 -28.47
CA HIS A 217 11.19 14.71 -29.65
C HIS A 217 11.56 13.23 -29.60
N ILE A 218 10.55 12.37 -29.75
CA ILE A 218 10.69 10.93 -29.69
C ILE A 218 11.05 10.38 -31.07
N THR A 219 12.23 9.77 -31.18
CA THR A 219 12.78 9.23 -32.43
C THR A 219 12.75 7.70 -32.49
N SER A 220 12.56 7.02 -31.36
CA SER A 220 12.51 5.56 -31.30
C SER A 220 11.67 5.05 -30.14
N HIS A 221 11.21 3.80 -30.26
CA HIS A 221 10.53 3.08 -29.19
C HIS A 221 11.38 2.95 -27.92
N GLN A 222 12.68 2.67 -28.06
CA GLN A 222 13.59 2.55 -26.93
C GLN A 222 13.69 3.88 -26.17
N GLN A 223 13.77 5.00 -26.89
CA GLN A 223 13.78 6.33 -26.29
C GLN A 223 12.45 6.62 -25.57
N LEU A 224 11.32 6.32 -26.21
CA LEU A 224 9.99 6.47 -25.62
C LEU A 224 9.87 5.71 -24.30
N TYR A 225 10.20 4.42 -24.30
CA TYR A 225 10.17 3.58 -23.11
C TYR A 225 11.07 4.13 -22.00
N THR A 226 12.27 4.56 -22.36
CA THR A 226 13.26 5.09 -21.41
C THR A 226 12.75 6.35 -20.72
N ILE A 227 12.13 7.26 -21.47
CA ILE A 227 11.53 8.50 -20.92
C ILE A 227 10.34 8.16 -20.03
N GLN A 228 9.41 7.33 -20.51
CA GLN A 228 8.24 6.93 -19.71
C GLN A 228 8.64 6.20 -18.43
N LEU A 229 9.68 5.35 -18.48
CA LEU A 229 10.23 4.67 -17.31
C LEU A 229 10.78 5.70 -16.32
N GLN A 230 11.64 6.62 -16.78
CA GLN A 230 12.22 7.68 -15.95
C GLN A 230 11.12 8.50 -15.25
N GLU A 231 10.11 8.92 -15.98
CA GLU A 231 8.99 9.69 -15.46
C GLU A 231 8.17 8.91 -14.43
N SER A 232 8.03 7.59 -14.62
CA SER A 232 7.26 6.70 -13.73
C SER A 232 7.91 6.38 -12.39
N LEU A 233 9.23 6.54 -12.27
CA LEU A 233 9.97 6.25 -11.05
C LEU A 233 9.84 7.42 -10.08
N LEU A 234 9.49 7.12 -8.84
CA LEU A 234 9.18 8.13 -7.83
C LEU A 234 10.43 8.76 -7.24
N THR A 235 11.51 8.00 -7.13
CA THR A 235 12.82 8.46 -6.62
C THR A 235 13.69 9.13 -7.68
N GLU A 236 13.28 9.08 -8.96
CA GLU A 236 13.97 9.75 -10.06
C GLU A 236 13.53 11.22 -10.14
N ILE A 237 14.21 12.08 -9.37
CA ILE A 237 13.84 13.48 -9.16
C ILE A 237 14.78 14.49 -9.83
N THR A 238 15.67 14.04 -10.73
CA THR A 238 16.73 14.87 -11.33
C THR A 238 16.24 16.20 -11.91
N TYR A 239 15.04 16.21 -12.51
CA TYR A 239 14.43 17.39 -13.12
C TYR A 239 13.19 17.90 -12.36
N CYS A 240 13.10 17.58 -11.07
CA CYS A 240 11.98 17.99 -10.23
C CYS A 240 12.36 19.18 -9.34
N THR A 241 11.39 20.06 -9.13
CA THR A 241 11.48 21.16 -8.17
C THR A 241 10.93 20.69 -6.83
N LYS A 242 11.57 21.11 -5.72
CA LYS A 242 11.05 20.77 -4.38
C LYS A 242 9.68 21.43 -4.20
N LEU A 243 8.68 20.64 -3.85
CA LEU A 243 7.36 21.11 -3.50
C LEU A 243 7.38 21.54 -2.03
N VAL A 244 7.44 22.84 -1.79
CA VAL A 244 7.41 23.41 -0.44
C VAL A 244 5.96 23.52 0.01
N LEU A 245 5.60 22.72 1.01
CA LEU A 245 4.32 22.85 1.68
C LEU A 245 4.40 24.01 2.68
N PRO A 246 3.30 24.76 2.92
CA PRO A 246 3.24 25.77 3.98
C PRO A 246 3.71 25.13 5.27
N GLU A 247 4.41 25.81 6.17
CA GLU A 247 4.57 25.22 7.50
C GLU A 247 3.18 25.08 8.11
N ILE A 248 2.83 23.89 8.61
CA ILE A 248 1.77 23.89 9.63
C ILE A 248 2.46 24.65 10.74
N GLU A 249 1.94 25.81 11.14
CA GLU A 249 2.34 26.42 12.40
C GLU A 249 2.26 25.27 13.39
N ASP A 250 3.42 24.84 13.85
CA ASP A 250 3.58 23.64 14.65
C ASP A 250 3.03 24.02 16.02
N SER A 251 1.71 24.19 16.09
CA SER A 251 0.97 24.06 17.31
C SER A 251 1.37 22.66 17.72
N SER A 252 2.26 22.59 18.69
CA SER A 252 2.76 21.32 19.23
C SER A 252 1.60 20.39 19.64
N GLU A 253 0.39 20.93 19.74
CA GLU A 253 -0.89 20.22 19.82
C GLU A 253 -1.30 19.47 18.53
N ASP A 254 -1.13 20.02 17.32
CA ASP A 254 -1.59 19.38 16.08
C ASP A 254 -0.65 18.26 15.61
N ARG A 255 0.66 18.33 15.86
CA ARG A 255 1.57 17.18 15.69
C ARG A 255 1.26 16.05 16.66
N ARG A 256 0.80 16.37 17.88
CA ARG A 256 0.19 15.37 18.75
C ARG A 256 -1.11 14.86 18.14
N ARG A 257 -1.94 15.70 17.50
CA ARG A 257 -3.23 15.30 16.90
C ARG A 257 -3.16 14.45 15.63
N SER A 258 -2.16 14.61 14.76
CA SER A 258 -2.05 13.75 13.57
C SER A 258 -1.61 12.32 13.90
N ASN A 259 -0.86 12.12 14.99
CA ASN A 259 -0.71 10.81 15.65
C ASN A 259 -1.97 10.40 16.43
N ARG A 260 -2.84 11.34 16.85
CA ARG A 260 -4.20 11.11 17.38
C ARG A 260 -5.27 10.99 16.29
N SER A 261 -4.99 10.32 15.17
CA SER A 261 -6.02 10.00 14.15
C SER A 261 -7.23 9.20 14.68
N HIS A 262 -7.22 8.82 15.96
CA HIS A 262 -8.31 8.15 16.67
C HIS A 262 -9.04 9.03 17.70
N GLY A 263 -8.73 10.33 17.80
CA GLY A 263 -9.52 11.30 18.56
C GLY A 263 -9.45 11.21 20.10
N TYR A 264 -8.49 10.48 20.65
CA TYR A 264 -8.33 10.36 22.10
C TYR A 264 -7.24 11.32 22.61
N ASP A 265 -7.49 11.96 23.76
CA ASP A 265 -6.44 12.67 24.48
C ASP A 265 -5.52 11.63 25.12
N TYR A 266 -4.27 11.57 24.63
CA TYR A 266 -3.29 10.59 25.08
C TYR A 266 -2.38 11.24 26.10
N GLU A 267 -2.70 11.04 27.37
CA GLU A 267 -1.74 11.20 28.45
C GLU A 267 -0.86 9.95 28.53
N ASP A 268 0.39 10.15 28.95
CA ASP A 268 1.31 9.02 29.20
C ASP A 268 0.78 8.19 30.36
N LEU A 269 0.78 6.86 30.20
CA LEU A 269 0.37 5.95 31.27
C LEU A 269 1.43 5.86 32.34
N THR A 270 0.98 5.92 33.59
CA THR A 270 1.78 5.57 34.75
C THR A 270 2.06 4.06 34.77
N ASP A 271 3.16 3.65 35.41
CA ASP A 271 3.48 2.23 35.58
C ASP A 271 2.33 1.45 36.25
N ARG A 272 1.60 2.12 37.15
CA ARG A 272 0.44 1.53 37.82
C ARG A 272 -0.73 1.28 36.86
N GLU A 273 -1.03 2.21 35.96
CA GLU A 273 -2.07 2.01 34.94
C GLU A 273 -1.70 0.91 33.95
N ILE A 274 -0.41 0.78 33.62
CA ILE A 274 0.10 -0.32 32.78
C ILE A 274 -0.12 -1.66 33.50
N GLU A 275 0.24 -1.76 34.78
CA GLU A 275 0.05 -2.96 35.60
C GLU A 275 -1.44 -3.34 35.69
N LEU A 276 -2.32 -2.40 36.04
CA LEU A 276 -3.76 -2.61 36.12
C LEU A 276 -4.37 -3.03 34.78
N SER A 277 -3.91 -2.44 33.67
CA SER A 277 -4.34 -2.84 32.32
C SER A 277 -4.00 -4.31 32.01
N LEU A 278 -2.82 -4.76 32.45
CA LEU A 278 -2.38 -6.15 32.29
C LEU A 278 -3.17 -7.10 33.19
N GLU A 279 -3.50 -6.68 34.42
CA GLU A 279 -4.37 -7.43 35.32
C GLU A 279 -5.79 -7.59 34.75
N LEU A 280 -6.37 -6.51 34.20
CA LEU A 280 -7.66 -6.55 33.51
C LEU A 280 -7.64 -7.54 32.34
N LEU A 281 -6.55 -7.56 31.57
CA LEU A 281 -6.38 -8.53 30.49
C LEU A 281 -6.36 -9.97 31.00
N LYS A 282 -5.56 -10.26 32.03
CA LYS A 282 -5.49 -11.61 32.62
C LYS A 282 -6.85 -12.05 33.15
N THR A 283 -7.52 -11.18 33.91
CA THR A 283 -8.86 -11.42 34.45
C THR A 283 -9.87 -11.70 33.34
N LYS A 284 -9.88 -10.90 32.27
CA LYS A 284 -10.79 -11.11 31.13
C LYS A 284 -10.53 -12.43 30.40
N MET A 285 -9.32 -12.96 30.47
CA MET A 285 -8.93 -14.25 29.91
C MET A 285 -9.14 -15.43 30.89
N GLY A 286 -9.66 -15.18 32.09
CA GLY A 286 -9.81 -16.21 33.12
C GLY A 286 -8.48 -16.72 33.68
N ILE A 287 -7.44 -15.89 33.64
CA ILE A 287 -6.10 -16.20 34.14
C ILE A 287 -5.92 -15.49 35.48
N ASP A 288 -5.45 -16.22 36.49
CA ASP A 288 -5.08 -15.64 37.78
C ASP A 288 -4.03 -14.52 37.59
N VAL A 289 -4.23 -13.38 38.25
CA VAL A 289 -3.40 -12.18 38.05
C VAL A 289 -1.93 -12.41 38.40
N ASN A 290 -1.65 -13.30 39.36
CA ASN A 290 -0.30 -13.67 39.78
C ASN A 290 0.31 -14.80 38.92
N SER A 291 -0.47 -15.37 38.00
CA SER A 291 0.00 -16.43 37.12
C SER A 291 0.92 -15.91 36.01
N ASP A 292 2.01 -16.63 35.76
CA ASP A 292 2.88 -16.46 34.60
C ASP A 292 2.35 -17.21 33.35
N ARG A 293 1.14 -17.79 33.42
CA ARG A 293 0.53 -18.53 32.30
C ARG A 293 -0.13 -17.64 31.25
N SER A 294 0.01 -16.32 31.37
CA SER A 294 -0.50 -15.41 30.35
C SER A 294 0.17 -15.68 28.98
N PRO A 295 -0.59 -15.77 27.88
CA PRO A 295 -0.01 -15.84 26.54
C PRO A 295 0.68 -14.55 26.11
N PHE A 296 0.51 -13.48 26.89
CA PHE A 296 1.03 -12.14 26.64
C PHE A 296 1.92 -11.66 27.78
N THR A 297 3.03 -11.03 27.42
CA THR A 297 3.87 -10.23 28.33
C THR A 297 3.90 -8.79 27.87
N TYR A 298 4.13 -7.88 28.81
CA TYR A 298 4.50 -6.51 28.47
C TYR A 298 5.73 -6.49 27.55
N HIS A 299 5.71 -5.60 26.54
CA HIS A 299 6.85 -5.35 25.68
C HIS A 299 7.37 -3.92 25.82
N SER A 300 6.49 -2.95 25.66
CA SER A 300 6.77 -1.52 25.76
C SER A 300 5.46 -0.73 25.88
N CYS A 301 5.53 0.51 26.33
CA CYS A 301 4.42 1.45 26.32
C CYS A 301 4.80 2.65 25.44
N ASP A 302 3.82 3.15 24.69
CA ASP A 302 3.93 4.38 23.89
C ASP A 302 2.66 5.22 24.12
N SER A 303 2.79 6.26 24.93
CA SER A 303 1.66 7.06 25.43
C SER A 303 0.60 6.17 26.12
N CYS A 304 -0.60 6.07 25.52
CA CYS A 304 -1.71 5.26 25.99
C CYS A 304 -1.72 3.80 25.50
N MET A 305 -0.77 3.43 24.63
CA MET A 305 -0.76 2.16 23.93
C MET A 305 0.26 1.22 24.57
N ILE A 306 -0.24 0.13 25.15
CA ILE A 306 0.59 -0.90 25.76
C ILE A 306 0.83 -2.00 24.72
N LEU A 307 2.06 -2.11 24.23
CA LEU A 307 2.46 -3.17 23.30
C LEU A 307 2.69 -4.48 24.06
N LEU A 308 2.03 -5.53 23.60
CA LEU A 308 2.14 -6.86 24.19
C LEU A 308 3.00 -7.76 23.30
N LYS A 309 3.86 -8.57 23.90
CA LYS A 309 4.57 -9.65 23.23
C LYS A 309 3.87 -10.97 23.48
N ARG A 310 3.53 -11.67 22.41
CA ARG A 310 2.97 -13.03 22.48
C ARG A 310 4.07 -14.04 22.81
N ARG A 311 3.87 -14.87 23.84
CA ARG A 311 4.82 -15.94 24.23
C ARG A 311 4.59 -17.25 23.50
N PHE A 312 3.33 -17.58 23.24
CA PHE A 312 2.93 -18.83 22.59
C PHE A 312 1.61 -18.66 21.83
N ARG A 313 1.30 -19.66 21.01
CA ARG A 313 0.07 -19.72 20.22
C ARG A 313 -1.15 -19.59 21.15
N SER A 314 -2.00 -18.61 20.89
CA SER A 314 -3.28 -18.51 21.62
C SER A 314 -4.41 -18.04 20.72
N TYR A 315 -5.63 -18.38 21.13
CA TYR A 315 -6.85 -17.99 20.43
C TYR A 315 -7.17 -16.52 20.69
N CYS A 316 -7.55 -15.80 19.64
CA CYS A 316 -7.99 -14.41 19.73
C CYS A 316 -9.50 -14.32 19.51
N VAL A 317 -10.20 -13.89 20.55
CA VAL A 317 -11.66 -13.73 20.57
C VAL A 317 -12.19 -12.62 19.65
N ILE A 318 -11.34 -11.67 19.24
CA ILE A 318 -11.74 -10.57 18.35
C ILE A 318 -11.91 -11.06 16.91
N CYS A 319 -10.99 -11.89 16.44
CA CYS A 319 -10.94 -12.33 15.05
C CYS A 319 -11.26 -13.83 14.87
N ASN A 320 -11.55 -14.53 15.97
CA ASN A 320 -11.88 -15.96 16.02
C ASN A 320 -10.81 -16.86 15.38
N ARG A 321 -9.52 -16.57 15.63
CA ARG A 321 -8.38 -17.32 15.06
C ARG A 321 -7.27 -17.51 16.08
N TYR A 322 -6.44 -18.53 15.86
CA TYR A 322 -5.17 -18.69 16.57
C TYR A 322 -4.08 -17.82 15.95
N HIS A 323 -3.27 -17.19 16.80
CA HIS A 323 -2.10 -16.42 16.40
C HIS A 323 -0.84 -17.00 17.01
N ASP A 324 0.22 -17.10 16.22
CA ASP A 324 1.52 -17.64 16.65
C ASP A 324 2.50 -16.52 16.98
N ASN A 325 2.61 -15.51 16.09
CA ASN A 325 3.64 -14.46 16.16
C ASN A 325 3.08 -13.04 16.12
N GLU A 326 1.75 -12.89 16.10
CA GLU A 326 1.10 -11.58 16.10
C GLU A 326 0.94 -11.02 17.50
N ASN A 327 1.70 -9.96 17.77
CA ASN A 327 1.71 -9.20 19.01
C ASN A 327 0.47 -8.28 19.10
N PRO A 328 -0.47 -8.52 20.03
CA PRO A 328 -1.58 -7.59 20.25
C PRO A 328 -1.11 -6.33 20.98
N PHE A 329 -2.03 -5.41 21.25
CA PHE A 329 -1.78 -4.23 22.06
C PHE A 329 -3.04 -3.87 22.85
N LEU A 330 -2.86 -3.11 23.92
CA LEU A 330 -3.93 -2.45 24.65
C LEU A 330 -3.94 -0.96 24.30
N ILE A 331 -5.10 -0.34 24.34
CA ILE A 331 -5.24 1.12 24.35
C ILE A 331 -6.04 1.49 25.58
N VAL A 332 -5.55 2.45 26.35
CA VAL A 332 -6.24 3.07 27.48
C VAL A 332 -6.74 4.45 27.04
N VAL A 333 -8.04 4.75 27.17
CA VAL A 333 -8.61 6.01 26.64
C VAL A 333 -9.62 6.67 27.56
N GLY A 334 -9.74 7.98 27.44
CA GLY A 334 -10.71 8.81 28.15
C GLY A 334 -10.36 9.02 29.63
N ASP A 335 -11.12 9.89 30.27
CA ASP A 335 -10.88 10.33 31.66
C ASP A 335 -11.02 9.16 32.64
N VAL A 336 -11.97 8.25 32.39
CA VAL A 336 -12.19 7.01 33.17
C VAL A 336 -11.24 5.86 32.80
N ARG A 337 -10.17 6.16 32.04
CA ARG A 337 -9.11 5.22 31.62
C ARG A 337 -9.65 3.87 31.16
N THR A 338 -10.51 3.89 30.14
CA THR A 338 -11.13 2.68 29.57
C THR A 338 -10.10 1.85 28.82
N VAL A 339 -9.98 0.57 29.16
CA VAL A 339 -8.95 -0.33 28.59
C VAL A 339 -9.55 -1.24 27.52
N TYR A 340 -9.03 -1.14 26.30
CA TYR A 340 -9.40 -1.99 25.17
C TYR A 340 -8.25 -2.90 24.74
N PHE A 341 -8.54 -4.17 24.49
CA PHE A 341 -7.63 -5.10 23.81
C PHE A 341 -7.85 -5.07 22.31
N HIS A 342 -6.76 -4.98 21.54
CA HIS A 342 -6.77 -4.93 20.09
C HIS A 342 -5.97 -6.07 19.46
N CYS A 343 -6.54 -6.63 18.40
CA CYS A 343 -5.87 -7.62 17.55
C CYS A 343 -5.34 -6.95 16.29
N ARG A 344 -4.02 -6.99 16.07
CA ARG A 344 -3.36 -6.42 14.87
C ARG A 344 -3.85 -6.97 13.53
N ARG A 345 -4.50 -8.14 13.52
CA ARG A 345 -5.01 -8.78 12.30
C ARG A 345 -6.48 -8.47 12.02
N CYS A 346 -7.19 -7.84 12.95
CA CYS A 346 -8.59 -7.49 12.74
C CYS A 346 -8.66 -6.17 11.97
N SER A 347 -9.08 -6.23 10.71
CA SER A 347 -9.25 -5.06 9.83
C SER A 347 -10.46 -4.18 10.17
N ASN A 348 -11.40 -4.69 10.96
CA ASN A 348 -12.73 -4.07 11.11
C ASN A 348 -12.82 -3.18 12.36
N SER A 349 -11.69 -2.68 12.87
CA SER A 349 -11.62 -1.87 14.09
C SER A 349 -12.25 -2.52 15.35
N LYS A 350 -12.56 -3.83 15.31
CA LYS A 350 -13.12 -4.54 16.47
C LYS A 350 -12.10 -4.56 17.61
N LYS A 351 -12.59 -4.24 18.80
CA LYS A 351 -11.82 -4.20 20.05
C LYS A 351 -12.60 -4.89 21.16
N LEU A 352 -11.90 -5.45 22.13
CA LEU A 352 -12.50 -6.07 23.31
C LEU A 352 -12.35 -5.14 24.50
N LEU A 353 -13.45 -4.68 25.08
CA LEU A 353 -13.43 -3.94 26.34
C LEU A 353 -12.98 -4.89 27.48
N LEU A 354 -11.87 -4.53 28.13
CA LEU A 354 -11.34 -5.26 29.28
C LEU A 354 -11.96 -4.74 30.58
N GLY A 355 -12.01 -3.42 30.75
CA GLY A 355 -12.52 -2.75 31.95
C GLY A 355 -12.12 -1.27 32.00
N TYR A 356 -12.11 -0.71 33.21
CA TYR A 356 -11.80 0.70 33.50
C TYR A 356 -10.74 0.75 34.59
N ILE A 357 -9.90 1.79 34.57
CA ILE A 357 -8.97 2.09 35.67
C ILE A 357 -9.49 3.33 36.37
N ILE A 358 -9.74 3.22 37.67
CA ILE A 358 -10.23 4.35 38.47
C ILE A 358 -9.01 5.00 39.14
N PRO A 359 -8.76 6.30 38.92
CA PRO A 359 -7.69 7.02 39.61
C PRO A 359 -7.91 6.99 41.13
N LEU A 360 -6.86 6.68 41.90
CA LEU A 360 -6.94 6.59 43.36
C LEU A 360 -7.28 7.94 44.02
N ASP A 361 -7.03 9.05 43.32
CA ASP A 361 -7.32 10.40 43.81
C ASP A 361 -8.82 10.74 43.80
N GLU A 362 -9.67 9.87 43.24
CA GLU A 362 -11.14 10.03 43.16
C GLU A 362 -11.92 8.97 43.96
N GLU A 363 -11.27 8.17 44.82
CA GLU A 363 -11.96 7.16 45.65
C GLU A 363 -13.05 7.77 46.56
N GLU A 364 -13.00 9.08 46.85
CA GLU A 364 -14.05 9.78 47.60
C GLU A 364 -15.34 10.06 46.78
N VAL A 365 -15.33 9.94 45.46
CA VAL A 365 -16.49 10.27 44.59
C VAL A 365 -17.38 9.06 44.32
N ILE A 366 -16.86 7.84 44.45
CA ILE A 366 -17.55 6.59 44.03
C ILE A 366 -18.77 6.27 44.90
N ASP A 367 -18.81 6.71 46.16
CA ASP A 367 -19.98 6.54 47.03
C ASP A 367 -21.20 7.37 46.60
N SER A 368 -21.05 8.27 45.61
CA SER A 368 -22.11 9.16 45.13
C SER A 368 -22.73 8.80 43.77
N ILE A 369 -22.11 7.88 43.00
CA ILE A 369 -22.62 7.48 41.68
C ILE A 369 -23.52 6.25 41.84
N ALA A 370 -24.82 6.49 42.06
CA ALA A 370 -25.81 5.42 42.10
C ALA A 370 -25.92 4.70 40.73
N PRO A 371 -26.28 3.40 40.68
CA PRO A 371 -26.25 2.57 39.47
C PRO A 371 -27.25 2.92 38.34
N GLN A 372 -27.84 4.12 38.31
CA GLN A 372 -28.97 4.43 37.43
C GLN A 372 -28.60 4.93 36.03
N ASP A 373 -27.37 5.41 35.80
CA ASP A 373 -26.95 5.97 34.50
C ASP A 373 -26.21 5.00 33.57
N LEU A 374 -26.10 3.71 33.95
CA LEU A 374 -25.65 2.64 33.04
C LEU A 374 -26.85 2.02 32.31
N GLN A 375 -27.58 2.83 31.54
CA GLN A 375 -28.46 2.29 30.50
C GLN A 375 -27.64 2.07 29.22
N THR A 376 -27.48 0.78 28.95
CA THR A 376 -26.83 0.15 27.82
C THR A 376 -27.34 0.65 26.46
N ASN A 377 -26.43 1.13 25.62
CA ASN A 377 -26.56 0.98 24.18
C ASN A 377 -26.51 -0.52 23.86
N GLN A 378 -27.68 -1.10 23.56
CA GLN A 378 -27.79 -2.45 23.00
C GLN A 378 -27.13 -2.49 21.63
N GLU A 379 -25.94 -3.08 21.55
CA GLU A 379 -25.48 -3.73 20.33
C GLU A 379 -25.69 -5.25 20.44
N VAL A 380 -26.18 -5.79 19.33
CA VAL A 380 -26.55 -7.17 19.08
C VAL A 380 -25.35 -8.09 19.28
N THR A 381 -25.37 -8.91 20.33
CA THR A 381 -24.60 -10.15 20.38
C THR A 381 -25.51 -11.28 20.84
N SER A 382 -25.86 -12.16 19.89
CA SER A 382 -26.45 -13.47 20.17
C SER A 382 -25.56 -14.27 21.10
N ASP A 383 -26.16 -14.83 22.14
CA ASP A 383 -25.55 -15.66 23.16
C ASP A 383 -24.60 -16.73 22.58
N ILE A 384 -23.34 -16.66 22.98
CA ILE A 384 -22.42 -17.81 22.95
C ILE A 384 -21.93 -17.98 24.39
N SER A 385 -22.50 -18.95 25.10
CA SER A 385 -21.96 -19.39 26.39
C SER A 385 -20.62 -20.09 26.16
N LEU A 386 -19.53 -19.48 26.63
CA LEU A 386 -18.21 -20.08 26.63
C LEU A 386 -17.99 -20.87 27.93
N GLN A 387 -18.20 -22.19 27.87
CA GLN A 387 -17.53 -23.15 28.74
C GLN A 387 -16.63 -23.99 27.86
N HIS A 388 -15.36 -23.61 27.68
CA HIS A 388 -14.34 -24.51 27.12
C HIS A 388 -13.13 -24.50 28.04
N SER A 389 -12.89 -25.67 28.64
CA SER A 389 -11.66 -26.08 29.29
C SER A 389 -10.46 -25.94 28.35
N ILE A 390 -9.33 -25.50 28.90
CA ILE A 390 -8.06 -25.44 28.20
C ILE A 390 -7.55 -26.88 28.05
N ASP A 391 -7.87 -27.53 26.93
CA ASP A 391 -7.31 -28.85 26.60
C ASP A 391 -6.02 -28.71 25.79
N PHE A 392 -4.95 -29.25 26.35
CA PHE A 392 -3.64 -29.38 25.75
C PHE A 392 -3.64 -30.65 24.88
N ILE A 393 -3.60 -30.51 23.55
CA ILE A 393 -3.56 -31.67 22.63
C ILE A 393 -2.18 -31.80 22.00
N PRO A 394 -1.49 -32.94 22.15
CA PRO A 394 -0.25 -33.24 21.45
C PRO A 394 -0.52 -33.73 20.01
N SER A 395 0.42 -33.40 19.13
CA SER A 395 0.44 -33.65 17.70
C SER A 395 0.36 -35.13 17.30
N GLY A 396 -0.50 -35.45 16.34
CA GLY A 396 -0.59 -36.75 15.67
C GLY A 396 -1.41 -36.72 14.37
N ASP A 397 -0.69 -36.84 13.25
CA ASP A 397 -0.97 -37.46 11.94
C ASP A 397 -2.35 -37.48 11.23
N THR A 398 -2.27 -36.97 9.98
CA THR A 398 -2.82 -37.42 8.69
C THR A 398 -4.21 -38.08 8.58
N LEU A 399 -5.06 -37.54 7.69
CA LEU A 399 -5.72 -38.21 6.54
C LEU A 399 -6.76 -37.24 5.91
N SER A 400 -6.56 -36.85 4.64
CA SER A 400 -7.23 -37.35 3.41
C SER A 400 -8.41 -36.47 2.96
N THR A 401 -8.22 -35.84 1.79
CA THR A 401 -9.18 -35.01 1.05
C THR A 401 -10.09 -35.84 0.14
N PRO A 402 -11.38 -35.52 -0.03
CA PRO A 402 -12.18 -36.05 -1.12
C PRO A 402 -12.06 -35.21 -2.39
N ARG A 403 -12.07 -35.92 -3.52
CA ARG A 403 -12.10 -35.45 -4.92
C ARG A 403 -13.41 -34.73 -5.26
N THR A 404 -13.33 -33.62 -5.98
CA THR A 404 -14.45 -33.01 -6.70
C THR A 404 -14.36 -33.37 -8.18
N GLN A 405 -15.40 -33.98 -8.74
CA GLN A 405 -15.54 -34.25 -10.18
C GLN A 405 -16.09 -33.03 -10.92
N GLN A 406 -15.53 -32.81 -12.11
CA GLN A 406 -15.88 -31.79 -13.09
C GLN A 406 -17.25 -32.07 -13.72
N GLN A 407 -18.02 -31.01 -13.96
CA GLN A 407 -19.17 -31.03 -14.85
C GLN A 407 -18.88 -30.14 -16.06
N GLN A 408 -19.02 -30.72 -17.24
CA GLN A 408 -18.94 -30.09 -18.55
C GLN A 408 -20.18 -29.24 -18.80
N LEU A 409 -20.05 -28.07 -19.44
CA LEU A 409 -21.09 -27.48 -20.26
C LEU A 409 -20.49 -26.79 -21.48
N SER A 410 -21.29 -26.84 -22.53
CA SER A 410 -20.99 -26.77 -23.95
C SER A 410 -21.13 -25.38 -24.56
N ASP A 411 -20.57 -25.28 -25.77
CA ASP A 411 -20.69 -24.26 -26.81
C ASP A 411 -22.08 -23.63 -27.01
N ALA A 412 -22.09 -22.34 -27.40
CA ALA A 412 -22.99 -21.83 -28.43
C ALA A 412 -22.48 -20.51 -29.04
N HIS A 413 -22.42 -20.51 -30.37
CA HIS A 413 -22.21 -19.38 -31.28
C HIS A 413 -23.30 -18.30 -31.19
N SER A 414 -22.95 -17.03 -31.45
CA SER A 414 -23.79 -16.19 -32.33
C SER A 414 -23.00 -15.03 -32.93
N GLN A 415 -23.13 -14.90 -34.25
CA GLN A 415 -22.59 -13.86 -35.12
C GLN A 415 -23.58 -12.68 -35.17
N PHE A 416 -23.08 -11.44 -35.23
CA PHE A 416 -23.79 -10.36 -35.94
C PHE A 416 -22.80 -9.42 -36.63
N LYS A 417 -23.10 -9.09 -37.88
CA LYS A 417 -22.31 -8.32 -38.86
C LYS A 417 -23.12 -7.09 -39.27
N LEU A 418 -22.40 -5.98 -39.52
CA LEU A 418 -22.67 -4.87 -40.47
C LEU A 418 -23.91 -3.98 -40.15
N THR A 419 -24.01 -2.67 -40.38
CA THR A 419 -23.31 -1.58 -41.14
C THR A 419 -23.97 -0.27 -40.68
N SER A 420 -23.36 0.93 -40.66
CA SER A 420 -23.19 1.81 -41.83
C SER A 420 -22.78 3.23 -41.35
N THR A 421 -21.96 3.89 -42.17
CA THR A 421 -21.55 5.30 -42.13
C THR A 421 -22.63 6.23 -42.68
N PRO A 422 -22.52 7.55 -42.42
CA PRO A 422 -22.40 8.45 -43.57
C PRO A 422 -21.37 9.58 -43.44
N GLN A 423 -20.95 10.04 -44.61
CA GLN A 423 -20.02 11.12 -44.95
C GLN A 423 -20.50 12.51 -44.50
N ARG A 424 -19.57 13.46 -44.31
CA ARG A 424 -19.48 14.70 -45.13
C ARG A 424 -18.29 15.64 -44.80
N HIS A 425 -17.75 16.17 -45.90
CA HIS A 425 -17.16 17.50 -46.17
C HIS A 425 -15.84 17.97 -45.53
N ASP A 426 -14.81 17.77 -46.36
CA ASP A 426 -13.67 18.62 -46.71
C ASP A 426 -13.74 20.11 -46.31
N LEU A 427 -12.76 20.56 -45.52
CA LEU A 427 -12.14 21.89 -45.64
C LEU A 427 -10.63 21.75 -45.36
N SER A 428 -9.86 22.19 -46.34
CA SER A 428 -8.42 22.04 -46.46
C SER A 428 -7.66 23.08 -45.65
N PHE A 429 -6.90 22.61 -44.66
CA PHE A 429 -5.71 23.31 -44.14
C PHE A 429 -4.55 22.32 -44.17
N LYS A 430 -3.50 22.63 -44.93
CA LYS A 430 -2.25 21.86 -44.98
C LYS A 430 -1.25 22.44 -43.98
N PRO A 431 -0.92 21.75 -42.88
CA PRO A 431 0.38 21.86 -42.27
C PRO A 431 1.29 20.77 -42.85
N ILE A 432 2.41 21.21 -43.42
CA ILE A 432 3.53 20.38 -43.84
C ILE A 432 4.22 19.84 -42.58
N CYS A 433 4.69 18.59 -42.66
CA CYS A 433 5.28 17.72 -41.63
C CYS A 433 4.28 16.85 -40.81
N LYS A 434 3.81 15.75 -41.41
CA LYS A 434 3.27 14.58 -40.72
C LYS A 434 4.03 13.31 -41.13
N ASN A 435 5.14 13.02 -40.47
CA ASN A 435 5.51 11.62 -40.21
C ASN A 435 5.01 11.31 -38.81
N ARG A 436 3.71 11.01 -38.71
CA ARG A 436 3.08 10.59 -37.46
C ARG A 436 3.33 9.09 -37.34
N TYR A 437 4.33 8.71 -36.57
CA TYR A 437 4.47 7.31 -36.15
C TYR A 437 3.34 7.02 -35.15
N GLU A 438 2.34 6.25 -35.58
CA GLU A 438 1.34 5.69 -34.69
C GLU A 438 1.96 4.48 -34.00
N PHE A 439 2.58 4.72 -32.84
CA PHE A 439 3.16 3.66 -32.01
C PHE A 439 2.03 2.95 -31.26
N ASN A 440 1.62 1.78 -31.73
CA ASN A 440 0.65 0.96 -31.03
C ASN A 440 1.33 0.16 -29.92
N THR A 441 1.33 0.74 -28.73
CA THR A 441 1.51 0.06 -27.43
C THR A 441 2.91 -0.48 -27.09
N PHE A 442 3.12 -0.65 -25.78
CA PHE A 442 4.29 -1.27 -25.16
C PHE A 442 4.59 -2.69 -25.69
N ASP A 443 3.63 -3.34 -26.33
CA ASP A 443 3.74 -4.71 -26.85
C ASP A 443 4.71 -4.82 -28.03
N ASP A 444 4.87 -3.76 -28.82
CA ASP A 444 5.75 -3.71 -30.00
C ASP A 444 7.24 -3.66 -29.63
N ILE A 445 7.57 -3.10 -28.46
CA ILE A 445 8.96 -2.93 -27.99
C ILE A 445 9.57 -4.29 -27.62
N PHE A 446 8.77 -5.16 -26.99
CA PHE A 446 9.24 -6.44 -26.46
C PHE A 446 9.07 -7.61 -27.43
N THR A 447 8.26 -7.48 -28.47
CA THR A 447 8.08 -8.53 -29.49
C THR A 447 9.24 -8.61 -30.49
N GLN A 448 10.06 -7.56 -30.61
CA GLN A 448 11.21 -7.54 -31.53
C GLN A 448 12.51 -8.09 -30.93
N VAL A 449 12.55 -8.41 -29.63
CA VAL A 449 13.74 -9.01 -29.00
C VAL A 449 13.65 -10.53 -29.09
N THR A 450 14.37 -11.12 -30.05
CA THR A 450 14.56 -12.56 -30.13
C THR A 450 15.31 -13.06 -28.90
N VAL A 451 14.60 -13.77 -28.02
CA VAL A 451 15.21 -14.40 -26.84
C VAL A 451 16.25 -15.41 -27.32
N PRO A 452 17.52 -15.33 -26.87
CA PRO A 452 18.51 -16.34 -27.21
C PRO A 452 18.05 -17.72 -26.73
N LYS A 453 18.12 -18.74 -27.61
CA LYS A 453 17.77 -20.14 -27.29
C LYS A 453 18.58 -20.76 -26.14
N SER A 454 19.55 -20.04 -25.56
CA SER A 454 20.44 -20.50 -24.49
C SER A 454 20.00 -20.14 -23.06
N MET A 455 18.78 -19.64 -22.84
CA MET A 455 18.25 -19.53 -21.47
C MET A 455 17.98 -20.91 -20.88
N SER A 456 18.98 -21.45 -20.19
CA SER A 456 18.83 -22.58 -19.31
C SER A 456 17.82 -22.26 -18.22
N TRP A 457 16.93 -23.23 -18.01
CA TRP A 457 15.82 -23.23 -17.06
C TRP A 457 16.26 -22.75 -15.68
N ILE A 458 15.55 -21.78 -15.07
CA ILE A 458 15.77 -21.39 -13.67
C ILE A 458 15.25 -22.52 -12.77
N PRO A 459 16.11 -23.27 -12.04
CA PRO A 459 15.67 -24.36 -11.18
C PRO A 459 14.83 -23.80 -10.03
N GLY A 460 13.62 -24.34 -9.82
CA GLY A 460 12.81 -24.06 -8.62
C GLY A 460 11.45 -23.39 -8.84
N LEU A 461 11.02 -23.10 -10.08
CA LEU A 461 9.65 -22.63 -10.32
C LEU A 461 8.68 -23.82 -10.51
N PRO A 462 7.53 -23.84 -9.81
CA PRO A 462 6.55 -24.90 -10.00
C PRO A 462 6.00 -24.85 -11.43
N ARG A 463 6.14 -25.96 -12.17
CA ARG A 463 5.45 -26.14 -13.45
C ARG A 463 3.94 -26.03 -13.18
N LYS A 464 3.25 -25.13 -13.90
CA LYS A 464 1.79 -25.21 -14.01
C LYS A 464 1.48 -26.59 -14.60
N LYS A 465 0.74 -27.41 -13.84
CA LYS A 465 0.12 -28.63 -14.38
C LYS A 465 -0.99 -28.27 -15.34
#